data_AF-A0A2N3DKH6-F1
#
_entry.id   AF-A0A2N3DKH6-F1
#
_cell.length_a   1.000
_cell.length_b   1.000
_cell.length_c   1.000
_cell.angle_alpha   90.00
_cell.angle_beta   90.00
_cell.angle_gamma   90.00
#
_symmetry.space_group_name_H-M   'P 1'
#
loop_
_entity.id
_entity.type
_entity.pdbx_description
1 polymer ?
#
loop_
_entity_poly.entity_id
_entity_poly.type
_entity_poly.pdbx_seq_one_letter_code
_entity_poly.pdbx_strand_id
1 'polypeptide(L)'
;MSADASGGEYANAPLPEHLTVAGWRVALIVASFSIALPGFLNGAQIGLAIGFWPAVLAGLLAGAILCACGCLTAWVSVRTRLTTYLLIQRSFGMWGAALVNLVVAIVHYCWFGVNVSFFAGALVALAGQGYPLPGDFAAFVIAGSVLMTVSTIFGFRALDRLALVAVPLLAIILAVIAYVTVRR
;
A
#
# COMPACT_ATOMS: atom_id res chain seq x y z
N MET A 1 30.97 19.56 -5.37
CA MET A 1 30.41 19.88 -4.04
C MET A 1 29.09 20.59 -4.27
N SER A 2 27.99 19.86 -4.33
CA SER A 2 26.64 20.44 -4.36
C SER A 2 25.94 19.90 -3.12
N ALA A 3 25.68 20.83 -2.20
CA ALA A 3 25.13 20.57 -0.89
C ALA A 3 23.86 19.71 -0.95
N ASP A 4 23.78 18.75 -0.03
CA ASP A 4 22.56 18.04 0.32
C ASP A 4 21.43 19.05 0.53
N ALA A 5 20.50 19.10 -0.43
CA ALA A 5 19.21 19.75 -0.23
C ALA A 5 18.50 18.99 0.89
N SER A 6 18.50 19.57 2.08
CA SER A 6 17.80 19.04 3.24
C SER A 6 16.34 18.77 2.85
N GLY A 7 15.85 17.55 3.08
CA GLY A 7 14.52 17.09 2.62
C GLY A 7 13.32 17.92 3.11
N GLY A 8 13.54 18.94 3.96
CA GLY A 8 12.52 19.88 4.42
C GLY A 8 12.29 21.10 3.50
N GLU A 9 13.23 21.44 2.62
CA GLU A 9 13.19 22.72 1.86
C GLU A 9 12.05 22.76 0.83
N TYR A 10 11.60 21.60 0.35
CA TYR A 10 10.48 21.45 -0.59
C TYR A 10 9.17 20.97 0.06
N ALA A 11 9.12 20.84 1.39
CA ALA A 11 7.92 20.39 2.09
C ALA A 11 6.79 21.45 2.08
N ASN A 12 7.18 22.73 2.01
CA ASN A 12 6.28 23.88 2.18
C ASN A 12 6.13 24.77 0.93
N ALA A 13 6.71 24.38 -0.21
CA ALA A 13 6.71 25.17 -1.44
C ALA A 13 6.54 24.29 -2.68
N PRO A 14 6.15 24.84 -3.84
CA PRO A 14 6.08 24.08 -5.09
C PRO A 14 7.44 23.47 -5.46
N LEU A 15 7.42 22.23 -5.97
CA LEU A 15 8.63 21.56 -6.41
C LEU A 15 9.26 22.27 -7.64
N PRO A 16 10.57 22.56 -7.62
CA PRO A 16 11.29 23.09 -8.79
C PRO A 16 11.25 22.16 -10.01
N GLU A 17 11.25 22.73 -11.22
CA GLU A 17 11.12 21.97 -12.49
C GLU A 17 12.22 20.94 -12.70
N HIS A 18 13.46 21.30 -12.34
CA HIS A 18 14.63 20.45 -12.52
C HIS A 18 14.65 19.22 -11.61
N LEU A 19 13.74 19.14 -10.63
CA LEU A 19 13.61 17.99 -9.71
C LEU A 19 12.41 17.09 -10.05
N THR A 20 11.67 17.40 -11.11
CA THR A 20 10.51 16.60 -11.51
C THR A 20 10.91 15.26 -12.13
N VAL A 21 10.09 14.24 -11.91
CA VAL A 21 10.27 12.89 -12.48
C VAL A 21 9.18 12.60 -13.51
N ALA A 22 9.50 11.75 -14.48
CA ALA A 22 8.56 11.38 -15.53
C ALA A 22 7.30 10.69 -14.97
N GLY A 23 6.11 11.08 -15.44
CA GLY A 23 4.83 10.60 -14.93
C GLY A 23 4.62 9.08 -15.02
N TRP A 24 5.18 8.43 -16.04
CA TRP A 24 5.12 6.96 -16.17
C TRP A 24 5.84 6.24 -15.03
N ARG A 25 6.95 6.81 -14.50
CA ARG A 25 7.66 6.25 -13.33
C ARG A 25 6.77 6.31 -12.10
N VAL A 26 6.10 7.44 -11.90
CA VAL A 26 5.15 7.63 -10.79
C VAL A 26 3.97 6.67 -10.93
N ALA A 27 3.43 6.51 -12.14
CA ALA A 27 2.33 5.57 -12.41
C ALA A 27 2.72 4.13 -12.07
N LEU A 28 3.93 3.69 -12.44
CA LEU A 28 4.42 2.36 -12.07
C LEU A 28 4.57 2.16 -10.56
N ILE A 29 5.04 3.18 -9.83
CA ILE A 29 5.14 3.14 -8.37
C ILE A 29 3.75 3.00 -7.73
N VAL A 30 2.77 3.80 -8.16
CA VAL A 30 1.39 3.75 -7.65
C VAL A 30 0.71 2.44 -8.01
N ALA A 31 0.91 1.94 -9.23
CA ALA A 31 0.38 0.65 -9.67
C ALA A 31 0.94 -0.51 -8.83
N SER A 32 2.23 -0.47 -8.49
CA SER A 32 2.86 -1.48 -7.65
C SER A 32 2.24 -1.53 -6.24
N PHE A 33 1.88 -0.37 -5.68
CA PHE A 33 1.22 -0.30 -4.36
C PHE A 33 -0.18 -0.90 -4.35
N SER A 34 -0.83 -1.00 -5.51
CA SER A 34 -2.17 -1.61 -5.64
C SER A 34 -2.14 -3.14 -5.54
N ILE A 35 -0.95 -3.75 -5.68
CA ILE A 35 -0.77 -5.20 -5.56
C ILE A 35 -0.45 -5.51 -4.09
N ALA A 36 -1.49 -5.83 -3.32
CA ALA A 36 -1.36 -6.13 -1.90
C ALA A 36 -2.21 -7.34 -1.49
N LEU A 37 -1.76 -8.06 -0.45
CA LEU A 37 -2.44 -9.23 0.10
C LEU A 37 -3.92 -8.98 0.44
N PRO A 38 -4.31 -7.86 1.08
CA PRO A 38 -5.72 -7.54 1.30
C PRO A 38 -6.55 -7.52 0.02
N GLY A 39 -5.99 -6.98 -1.07
CA GLY A 39 -6.66 -6.91 -2.37
C GLY A 39 -6.92 -8.30 -2.95
N PHE A 40 -5.94 -9.20 -2.86
CA PHE A 40 -6.09 -10.58 -3.32
C PHE A 40 -7.14 -11.35 -2.51
N LEU A 41 -7.08 -11.27 -1.18
CA LEU A 41 -8.03 -11.98 -0.31
C LEU A 41 -9.46 -11.47 -0.51
N ASN A 42 -9.65 -10.15 -0.56
CA ASN A 42 -10.96 -9.57 -0.80
C ASN A 42 -11.46 -9.91 -2.21
N GLY A 43 -10.59 -9.86 -3.22
CA GLY A 43 -10.92 -10.29 -4.58
C GLY A 43 -11.36 -11.76 -4.66
N ALA A 44 -10.68 -12.65 -3.93
CA ALA A 44 -11.07 -14.07 -3.83
C ALA A 44 -12.43 -14.24 -3.14
N GLN A 45 -12.68 -13.53 -2.04
CA GLN A 45 -13.96 -13.56 -1.34
C GLN A 45 -15.10 -13.07 -2.22
N ILE A 46 -14.90 -11.97 -2.96
CA ILE A 46 -15.88 -11.46 -3.92
C ILE A 46 -16.11 -12.48 -5.04
N GLY A 47 -15.04 -13.06 -5.61
CA GLY A 47 -15.14 -14.11 -6.63
C GLY A 47 -15.95 -15.32 -6.20
N LEU A 48 -15.80 -15.76 -4.94
CA LEU A 48 -16.58 -16.85 -4.36
C LEU A 48 -18.04 -16.45 -4.10
N ALA A 49 -18.32 -15.17 -3.83
CA ALA A 49 -19.66 -14.69 -3.52
C ALA A 49 -20.53 -14.45 -4.76
N ILE A 50 -19.97 -13.87 -5.83
CA ILE A 50 -20.75 -13.46 -7.03
C ILE A 50 -20.34 -14.20 -8.31
N GLY A 51 -19.37 -15.11 -8.24
CA GLY A 51 -18.82 -15.84 -9.38
C GLY A 51 -17.70 -15.09 -10.12
N PHE A 52 -16.93 -15.82 -10.94
CA PHE A 52 -15.70 -15.31 -11.56
C PHE A 52 -15.94 -14.10 -12.49
N TRP A 53 -16.78 -14.26 -13.51
CA TRP A 53 -17.01 -13.19 -14.50
C TRP A 53 -17.63 -11.91 -13.92
N PRO A 54 -18.66 -12.00 -13.05
CA PRO A 54 -19.17 -10.81 -12.36
C PRO A 54 -18.13 -10.13 -11.47
N ALA A 55 -17.28 -10.92 -10.78
CA ALA A 55 -16.19 -10.36 -9.97
C ALA A 55 -15.12 -9.66 -10.79
N VAL A 56 -14.74 -10.21 -11.95
CA VAL A 56 -13.81 -9.56 -12.89
C VAL A 56 -14.37 -8.25 -13.39
N LEU A 57 -15.65 -8.22 -13.81
CA LEU A 57 -16.28 -7.00 -14.29
C LEU A 57 -16.39 -5.94 -13.18
N ALA A 58 -16.79 -6.35 -11.97
CA ALA A 58 -16.84 -5.47 -10.81
C ALA A 58 -15.45 -4.90 -10.47
N GLY A 59 -14.41 -5.73 -10.51
CA GLY A 59 -13.02 -5.31 -10.30
C GLY A 59 -12.53 -4.32 -11.36
N LEU A 60 -12.84 -4.56 -12.64
CA LEU A 60 -12.51 -3.65 -13.74
C LEU A 60 -13.23 -2.31 -13.62
N LEU A 61 -14.52 -2.32 -13.28
CA LEU A 61 -15.30 -1.09 -13.08
C LEU A 61 -14.78 -0.29 -11.87
N ALA A 62 -14.52 -0.95 -10.74
CA ALA A 62 -13.93 -0.32 -9.58
C ALA A 62 -12.55 0.27 -9.89
N GLY A 63 -11.71 -0.49 -10.62
CA GLY A 63 -10.40 -0.05 -11.08
C GLY A 63 -10.47 1.15 -12.04
N ALA A 64 -11.45 1.17 -12.94
CA ALA A 64 -11.66 2.30 -13.86
C ALA A 64 -12.06 3.58 -13.12
N ILE A 65 -12.96 3.47 -12.13
CA ILE A 65 -13.35 4.60 -11.28
C ILE A 65 -12.14 5.11 -10.48
N LEU A 66 -11.39 4.19 -9.86
CA LEU A 66 -10.19 4.53 -9.10
C LEU A 66 -9.13 5.20 -9.99
N CYS A 67 -8.94 4.69 -11.21
CA CYS A 67 -8.04 5.27 -12.20
C CYS A 67 -8.48 6.69 -12.59
N ALA A 68 -9.77 6.93 -12.82
CA ALA A 68 -10.30 8.26 -13.12
C ALA A 68 -10.04 9.25 -11.96
N CYS A 69 -10.32 8.84 -10.72
CA CYS A 69 -10.00 9.64 -9.54
C CYS A 69 -8.49 9.90 -9.38
N GLY A 70 -7.66 8.90 -9.66
CA GLY A 70 -6.20 8.99 -9.68
C GLY A 70 -5.69 9.96 -10.74
N CYS A 71 -6.25 9.94 -11.94
CA CYS A 71 -5.91 10.87 -13.01
C CYS A 71 -6.27 12.32 -12.66
N LEU A 72 -7.44 12.56 -12.06
CA LEU A 72 -7.85 13.89 -11.61
C LEU A 72 -6.92 14.44 -10.53
N THR A 73 -6.60 13.62 -9.53
CA THR A 73 -5.68 14.01 -8.44
C THR A 73 -4.25 14.20 -8.95
N ALA A 74 -3.77 13.36 -9.85
CA ALA A 74 -2.48 13.51 -10.51
C ALA A 74 -2.42 14.80 -11.36
N TRP A 75 -3.49 15.13 -12.09
CA TRP A 75 -3.56 16.35 -12.89
C TRP A 75 -3.42 17.61 -12.04
N VAL A 76 -4.15 17.68 -10.92
CA VAL A 76 -4.03 18.78 -9.95
C VAL A 76 -2.62 18.84 -9.36
N SER A 77 -2.03 17.68 -9.02
CA SER A 77 -0.69 17.59 -8.43
C SER A 77 0.40 18.08 -9.38
N VAL A 78 0.34 17.71 -10.67
CA VAL A 78 1.32 18.15 -11.68
C VAL A 78 1.21 19.64 -11.99
N ARG A 79 -0.02 20.18 -12.03
CA ARG A 79 -0.28 21.61 -12.28
C ARG A 79 0.18 22.50 -11.14
N THR A 80 -0.05 22.08 -9.90
CA THR A 80 0.25 22.88 -8.70
C THR A 80 1.65 22.64 -8.17
N ARG A 81 2.21 21.44 -8.38
CA ARG A 81 3.49 20.96 -7.81
C ARG A 81 3.56 21.08 -6.28
N LEU A 82 2.38 21.08 -5.64
CA LEU A 82 2.24 21.17 -4.20
C LEU A 82 2.10 19.78 -3.59
N THR A 83 2.52 19.64 -2.34
CA THR A 83 2.26 18.44 -1.54
C THR A 83 0.77 18.33 -1.23
N THR A 84 0.29 17.12 -0.95
CA THR A 84 -1.10 16.87 -0.54
C THR A 84 -1.50 17.76 0.64
N TYR A 85 -0.59 17.95 1.60
CA TYR A 85 -0.80 18.83 2.74
C TYR A 85 -1.09 20.28 2.30
N LEU A 86 -0.25 20.85 1.44
CA LEU A 86 -0.40 22.23 0.96
C LEU A 86 -1.66 22.42 0.11
N LEU A 87 -2.04 21.42 -0.69
CA LEU A 87 -3.30 21.43 -1.44
C LEU A 87 -4.51 21.52 -0.50
N ILE A 88 -4.53 20.68 0.54
CA ILE A 88 -5.61 20.70 1.53
C ILE A 88 -5.61 22.03 2.29
N GLN A 89 -4.44 22.52 2.70
CA GLN A 89 -4.30 23.81 3.40
C GLN A 89 -4.78 24.98 2.54
N ARG A 90 -4.54 24.95 1.23
CA ARG A 90 -5.03 25.97 0.31
C ARG A 90 -6.55 25.96 0.17
N SER A 91 -7.20 24.79 0.23
CA SER A 91 -8.65 24.66 0.09
C SER A 91 -9.42 24.91 1.39
N PHE A 92 -8.91 24.45 2.54
CA PHE A 92 -9.62 24.45 3.82
C PHE A 92 -8.97 25.31 4.91
N GLY A 93 -7.86 25.99 4.60
CA GLY A 93 -7.07 26.73 5.58
C GLY A 93 -6.29 25.81 6.53
N MET A 94 -5.61 26.42 7.50
CA MET A 94 -4.70 25.72 8.41
C MET A 94 -5.43 24.72 9.34
N TRP A 95 -6.56 25.12 9.91
CA TRP A 95 -7.36 24.27 10.81
C TRP A 95 -8.06 23.13 10.05
N GLY A 96 -8.59 23.40 8.87
CA GLY A 96 -9.20 22.38 8.03
C GLY A 96 -8.19 21.37 7.52
N ALA A 97 -6.97 21.82 7.17
CA ALA A 97 -5.89 20.90 6.83
C ALA A 97 -5.50 19.99 7.99
N ALA A 98 -5.41 20.50 9.21
CA ALA A 98 -5.13 19.67 10.38
C ALA A 98 -6.18 18.55 10.55
N LEU A 99 -7.46 18.88 10.39
CA LEU A 99 -8.55 17.90 10.50
C LEU A 99 -8.47 16.83 9.40
N VAL A 100 -8.33 17.23 8.14
CA VAL A 100 -8.25 16.27 7.02
C VAL A 100 -7.01 15.38 7.15
N ASN A 101 -5.86 15.94 7.52
CA ASN A 101 -4.65 15.15 7.73
C ASN A 101 -4.81 14.17 8.91
N LEU A 102 -5.51 14.56 9.98
CA LEU A 102 -5.85 13.65 11.07
C LEU A 102 -6.70 12.48 10.58
N VAL A 103 -7.73 12.74 9.77
CA VAL A 103 -8.57 11.70 9.17
C VAL A 103 -7.73 10.77 8.29
N VAL A 104 -6.87 11.32 7.43
CA VAL A 104 -5.97 10.53 6.57
C VAL A 104 -5.02 9.66 7.42
N ALA A 105 -4.47 10.20 8.51
CA ALA A 105 -3.61 9.47 9.42
C ALA A 105 -4.36 8.30 10.10
N ILE A 106 -5.60 8.53 10.57
CA ILE A 106 -6.45 7.49 11.16
C ILE A 106 -6.74 6.39 10.13
N VAL A 107 -7.09 6.75 8.89
CA VAL A 107 -7.36 5.78 7.82
C VAL A 107 -6.14 4.91 7.53
N HIS A 108 -4.95 5.51 7.42
CA HIS A 108 -3.72 4.75 7.21
C HIS A 108 -3.37 3.86 8.41
N TYR A 109 -3.62 4.33 9.63
CA TYR A 109 -3.42 3.54 10.85
C TYR A 109 -4.38 2.33 10.90
N CYS A 110 -5.66 2.52 10.57
CA CYS A 110 -6.62 1.42 10.45
C CYS A 110 -6.18 0.41 9.39
N TRP A 111 -5.71 0.89 8.23
CA TRP A 111 -5.18 0.01 7.19
C TRP A 111 -3.93 -0.74 7.61
N PHE A 112 -3.03 -0.12 8.38
CA PHE A 112 -1.90 -0.82 8.98
C PHE A 112 -2.39 -1.97 9.89
N GLY A 113 -3.40 -1.74 10.72
CA GLY A 113 -4.02 -2.77 11.55
C GLY A 113 -4.59 -3.95 10.75
N VAL A 114 -5.23 -3.69 9.61
CA VAL A 114 -5.71 -4.75 8.71
C VAL A 114 -4.55 -5.59 8.15
N ASN A 115 -3.45 -4.93 7.75
CA ASN A 115 -2.27 -5.63 7.23
C ASN A 115 -1.61 -6.52 8.30
N VAL A 116 -1.46 -6.01 9.53
CA VAL A 116 -0.94 -6.81 10.65
C VAL A 116 -1.88 -7.97 11.00
N SER A 117 -3.20 -7.77 10.92
CA SER A 117 -4.18 -8.83 11.17
C SER A 117 -4.06 -9.99 10.19
N PHE A 118 -3.79 -9.71 8.91
CA PHE A 118 -3.51 -10.76 7.93
C PHE A 118 -2.21 -11.50 8.22
N PHE A 119 -1.17 -10.78 8.64
CA PHE A 119 0.09 -11.40 9.06
C PHE A 119 -0.11 -12.34 10.27
N ALA A 120 -0.81 -11.88 11.30
CA ALA A 120 -1.12 -12.69 12.47
C ALA A 120 -1.99 -13.91 12.11
N GLY A 121 -3.00 -13.73 11.26
CA GLY A 121 -3.83 -14.83 10.76
C GLY A 121 -3.02 -15.89 10.01
N ALA A 122 -2.04 -15.47 9.21
CA ALA A 122 -1.12 -16.40 8.54
C ALA A 122 -0.24 -17.18 9.53
N LEU A 123 0.27 -16.53 10.59
CA LEU A 123 1.04 -17.20 11.63
C LEU A 123 0.22 -18.21 12.45
N VAL A 124 -1.03 -17.86 12.81
CA VAL A 124 -1.95 -18.79 13.47
C VAL A 124 -2.23 -20.00 12.58
N ALA A 125 -2.47 -19.78 11.28
CA ALA A 125 -2.69 -20.87 10.33
C ALA A 125 -1.47 -21.80 10.22
N LEU A 126 -0.25 -21.23 10.26
CA LEU A 126 0.99 -22.00 10.25
C LEU A 126 1.19 -22.80 11.55
N ALA A 127 0.90 -22.20 12.71
CA ALA A 127 0.92 -22.87 14.00
C ALA A 127 -0.05 -24.06 14.05
N GLY A 128 -1.25 -23.89 13.48
CA GLY A 128 -2.24 -24.95 13.34
C GLY A 128 -1.83 -26.12 12.42
N GLN A 129 -0.84 -25.92 11.55
CA GLN A 129 -0.27 -26.97 10.69
C GLN A 129 0.86 -27.77 11.37
N GLY A 130 1.08 -27.58 12.68
CA GLY A 130 2.06 -28.33 13.46
C GLY A 130 3.41 -27.64 13.62
N TYR A 131 3.55 -26.38 13.19
CA TYR A 131 4.73 -25.59 13.53
C TYR A 131 4.66 -25.14 15.00
N PRO A 132 5.73 -25.32 15.80
CA PRO A 132 5.74 -24.97 17.21
C PRO A 132 5.91 -23.46 17.39
N LEU A 133 4.86 -22.69 17.06
CA LEU A 133 4.78 -21.26 17.29
C LEU A 133 3.90 -21.01 18.53
N PRO A 134 4.50 -20.72 19.71
CA PRO A 134 3.73 -20.41 20.91
C PRO A 134 3.17 -18.99 20.81
N GLY A 135 1.86 -18.86 20.59
CA GLY A 135 1.18 -17.57 20.56
C GLY A 135 -0.27 -17.67 20.12
N ASP A 136 -1.13 -16.79 20.65
CA ASP A 136 -2.46 -16.57 20.12
C ASP A 136 -2.45 -15.47 19.04
N PHE A 137 -3.61 -15.22 18.45
CA PHE A 137 -3.76 -14.17 17.43
C PHE A 137 -3.30 -12.80 17.94
N ALA A 138 -3.63 -12.43 19.18
CA ALA A 138 -3.30 -11.12 19.75
C ALA A 138 -1.78 -10.97 19.96
N ALA A 139 -1.11 -12.02 20.43
CA ALA A 139 0.34 -12.07 20.57
C ALA A 139 1.03 -11.88 19.22
N PHE A 140 0.56 -12.53 18.16
CA PHE A 140 1.11 -12.35 16.81
C PHE A 140 0.82 -10.96 16.22
N VAL A 141 -0.33 -10.35 16.53
CA VAL A 141 -0.62 -8.96 16.13
C VAL A 141 0.36 -7.99 16.80
N ILE A 142 0.60 -8.13 18.10
CA ILE A 142 1.53 -7.27 18.83
C ILE A 142 2.96 -7.49 18.31
N ALA A 143 3.41 -8.74 18.20
CA ALA A 143 4.73 -9.08 17.70
C ALA A 143 4.94 -8.59 16.26
N GLY A 144 3.96 -8.79 15.39
CA GLY A 144 3.97 -8.30 14.00
C GLY A 144 4.03 -6.77 13.92
N SER A 145 3.25 -6.07 14.75
CA SER A 145 3.26 -4.60 14.83
C SER A 145 4.63 -4.07 15.25
N VAL A 146 5.22 -4.65 16.30
CA VAL A 146 6.56 -4.28 16.78
C VAL A 146 7.59 -4.57 15.70
N LEU A 147 7.58 -5.76 15.10
CA LEU A 147 8.51 -6.15 14.04
C LEU A 147 8.46 -5.18 12.84
N MET A 148 7.25 -4.85 12.36
CA MET A 148 7.05 -3.90 11.25
C MET A 148 7.47 -2.48 11.61
N THR A 149 7.24 -2.05 12.85
CA THR A 149 7.66 -0.72 13.32
C THR A 149 9.19 -0.64 13.41
N VAL A 150 9.82 -1.66 14.00
CA VAL A 150 11.28 -1.75 14.13
C VAL A 150 11.94 -1.84 12.75
N SER A 151 11.40 -2.63 11.81
CA SER A 151 11.97 -2.74 10.46
C SER A 151 11.88 -1.42 9.69
N THR A 152 10.83 -0.64 9.91
CA THR A 152 10.68 0.72 9.35
C THR A 152 11.74 1.67 9.92
N ILE A 153 12.03 1.59 11.22
CA ILE A 153 13.04 2.42 11.89
C ILE A 153 14.47 2.04 11.47
N PHE A 154 14.79 0.75 11.39
CA PHE A 154 16.17 0.27 11.27
C PHE A 154 16.66 0.00 9.84
N GLY A 155 15.84 0.16 8.80
CA GLY A 155 16.42 0.38 7.47
C GLY A 155 15.62 -0.09 6.27
N PHE A 156 15.35 0.88 5.41
CA PHE A 156 14.93 0.70 4.02
C PHE A 156 15.78 -0.32 3.25
N ARG A 157 17.09 -0.41 3.52
CA ARG A 157 18.01 -1.34 2.83
C ARG A 157 17.75 -2.82 3.14
N ALA A 158 17.28 -3.15 4.33
CA ALA A 158 16.94 -4.54 4.68
C ALA A 158 15.61 -4.95 4.06
N LEU A 159 14.62 -4.04 4.11
CA LEU A 159 13.32 -4.22 3.45
C LEU A 159 13.47 -4.37 1.93
N ASP A 160 14.32 -3.57 1.30
CA ASP A 160 14.56 -3.62 -0.14
C ASP A 160 15.13 -4.98 -0.59
N ARG A 161 16.12 -5.52 0.13
CA ARG A 161 16.65 -6.87 -0.14
C ARG A 161 15.64 -7.98 0.10
N LEU A 162 14.82 -7.87 1.14
CA LEU A 162 13.75 -8.83 1.41
C LEU A 162 12.69 -8.79 0.30
N ALA A 163 12.31 -7.59 -0.15
CA ALA A 163 11.34 -7.41 -1.24
C ALA A 163 11.85 -8.03 -2.56
N LEU A 164 13.14 -7.89 -2.87
CA LEU A 164 13.75 -8.49 -4.07
C LEU A 164 13.58 -10.01 -4.14
N VAL A 165 13.48 -10.70 -3.00
CA VAL A 165 13.27 -12.16 -2.95
C VAL A 165 11.79 -12.51 -2.73
N ALA A 166 11.11 -11.78 -1.85
CA ALA A 166 9.71 -12.06 -1.49
C ALA A 166 8.74 -11.81 -2.64
N VAL A 167 8.95 -10.75 -3.42
CA VAL A 167 8.08 -10.40 -4.57
C VAL A 167 8.09 -11.50 -5.65
N PRO A 168 9.24 -11.96 -6.19
CA PRO A 168 9.23 -13.03 -7.18
C PRO A 168 8.72 -14.35 -6.60
N LEU A 169 9.03 -14.66 -5.34
CA LEU A 169 8.48 -15.85 -4.68
C LEU A 169 6.95 -15.82 -4.61
N LEU A 170 6.37 -14.69 -4.20
CA LEU A 170 4.91 -14.50 -4.17
C LEU A 170 4.30 -14.66 -5.56
N ALA A 171 4.93 -14.08 -6.59
CA ALA A 171 4.47 -14.20 -7.97
C ALA A 171 4.46 -15.67 -8.46
N ILE A 172 5.50 -16.44 -8.13
CA ILE A 172 5.58 -17.87 -8.44
C ILE A 172 4.46 -18.63 -7.71
N ILE A 173 4.27 -18.38 -6.41
CA ILE A 173 3.21 -19.04 -5.62
C ILE A 173 1.84 -18.77 -6.23
N LEU A 174 1.54 -17.52 -6.57
CA LEU A 174 0.27 -17.14 -7.20
C LEU A 174 0.08 -17.82 -8.57
N ALA A 175 1.13 -17.87 -9.40
CA ALA A 175 1.08 -18.54 -10.69
C ALA A 175 0.83 -20.05 -10.56
N VAL A 176 1.48 -20.70 -9.59
CA VAL A 176 1.27 -22.13 -9.29
C VAL A 176 -0.15 -22.38 -8.80
N ILE A 177 -0.68 -21.55 -7.88
CA ILE A 177 -2.06 -21.67 -7.39
C ILE A 177 -3.05 -21.53 -8.55
N ALA A 178 -2.87 -20.52 -9.41
CA ALA A 178 -3.72 -20.33 -10.58
C ALA A 178 -3.68 -21.55 -11.52
N TYR A 179 -2.48 -22.07 -11.80
CA TYR A 179 -2.31 -23.24 -12.67
C TYR A 179 -2.94 -24.51 -12.11
N VAL A 180 -2.74 -24.79 -10.81
CA VAL A 180 -3.35 -25.95 -10.13
C VAL A 180 -4.87 -25.83 -10.11
N THR A 181 -5.40 -24.62 -9.93
CA THR A 181 -6.84 -24.37 -9.86
C THR A 181 -7.52 -24.54 -11.23
N VAL A 182 -6.86 -24.15 -12.33
CA VAL A 182 -7.38 -24.34 -13.70
C VAL A 182 -7.31 -25.79 -14.17
N ARG A 183 -6.39 -26.59 -13.59
CA ARG A 183 -6.26 -28.02 -13.90
C ARG A 183 -7.22 -28.94 -13.12
N ARG A 184 -7.91 -28.42 -12.12
CA ARG A 184 -8.97 -29.13 -11.39
C ARG A 184 -10.32 -28.80 -12.00
#